data_AF-A0A915MLH7-F1
#
_entry.id   AF-A0A915MLH7-F1
#
_cell.length_a   1.000
_cell.length_b   1.000
_cell.length_c   1.000
_cell.angle_alpha   90.00
_cell.angle_beta   90.00
_cell.angle_gamma   90.00
#
_symmetry.space_group_name_H-M   'P 1'
#
loop_
_entity.id
_entity.type
_entity.pdbx_description
1 polymer ?
#
loop_
_entity_poly.entity_id
_entity_poly.type
_entity_poly.pdbx_seq_one_letter_code
_entity_poly.pdbx_strand_id
1 'polypeptide(L)'
;MDGYMTAQISFPAWLGKNSNLQKRQRLLRQLALHMHLRIAGSIQSMVLDYLPILRERLYRPLIERDSAGVPNMFLSDVIAHYNYYYLVKDDTEAINE
;
A
#
# COMPACT_ATOMS: atom_id res chain seq x y z
N MET A 1 -12.53 -39.93 -1.66
CA MET A 1 -13.25 -39.08 -2.63
C MET A 1 -13.17 -39.83 -3.95
N ASP A 2 -14.02 -40.84 -4.13
CA ASP A 2 -14.06 -41.65 -5.35
C ASP A 2 -15.31 -41.23 -6.13
N GLY A 3 -15.11 -40.49 -7.21
CA GLY A 3 -16.17 -39.91 -8.02
C GLY A 3 -15.60 -39.31 -9.31
N TYR A 4 -16.46 -39.05 -10.29
CA TYR A 4 -16.05 -38.51 -11.58
C TYR A 4 -15.88 -36.99 -11.50
N MET A 5 -14.71 -36.47 -11.92
CA MET A 5 -14.44 -35.03 -11.94
C MET A 5 -15.32 -34.35 -13.00
N THR A 6 -16.19 -33.43 -12.57
CA THR A 6 -17.11 -32.70 -13.47
C THR A 6 -16.48 -31.47 -14.13
N ALA A 7 -15.30 -31.04 -13.66
CA ALA A 7 -14.60 -29.85 -14.14
C ALA A 7 -13.13 -30.15 -14.46
N GLN A 8 -12.53 -29.30 -15.30
CA GLN A 8 -11.11 -29.38 -15.63
C GLN A 8 -10.25 -29.13 -14.38
N ILE A 9 -9.23 -29.97 -14.17
CA ILE A 9 -8.24 -29.76 -13.12
C ILE A 9 -7.41 -28.52 -13.49
N SER A 10 -7.61 -27.43 -12.74
CA SER A 10 -6.83 -26.21 -12.88
C SER A 10 -5.48 -26.34 -12.17
N PHE A 11 -4.49 -25.59 -12.64
CA PHE A 11 -3.21 -25.43 -11.93
C PHE A 11 -3.44 -24.97 -10.47
N PRO A 12 -2.64 -25.44 -9.49
CA PRO A 12 -2.79 -25.03 -8.11
C PRO A 12 -2.59 -23.51 -7.92
N ALA A 13 -3.67 -22.79 -7.61
CA ALA A 13 -3.63 -21.35 -7.37
C ALA A 13 -2.77 -20.94 -6.15
N TRP A 14 -2.42 -21.90 -5.28
CA TRP A 14 -1.65 -21.66 -4.07
C TRP A 14 -0.27 -21.04 -4.34
N LEU A 15 0.41 -21.46 -5.41
CA LEU A 15 1.75 -20.96 -5.75
C LEU A 15 1.73 -19.45 -6.03
N GLY A 16 0.78 -18.99 -6.84
CA GLY A 16 0.60 -17.57 -7.12
C GLY A 16 0.24 -16.78 -5.86
N LYS A 17 -0.64 -17.31 -5.01
CA LYS A 17 -1.01 -16.67 -3.74
C LYS A 17 0.18 -16.55 -2.78
N ASN A 18 1.01 -17.59 -2.69
CA ASN A 18 2.19 -17.59 -1.83
C ASN A 18 3.24 -16.58 -2.32
N SER A 19 3.50 -16.51 -3.63
CA SER A 19 4.41 -15.50 -4.21
C SER A 19 3.91 -14.07 -3.96
N ASN A 20 2.61 -13.83 -4.12
CA ASN A 20 2.01 -12.52 -3.85
C ASN A 20 2.09 -12.14 -2.38
N LEU A 21 1.86 -13.09 -1.46
CA LEU A 21 2.03 -12.87 -0.03
C LEU A 21 3.47 -12.44 0.30
N GLN A 22 4.47 -13.13 -0.24
CA GLN A 22 5.87 -12.80 -0.02
C GLN A 22 6.24 -11.41 -0.58
N LYS A 23 5.71 -11.05 -1.76
CA LYS A 23 5.90 -9.70 -2.33
C LYS A 23 5.38 -8.63 -1.38
N ARG A 24 4.13 -8.75 -0.94
CA ARG A 24 3.48 -7.81 0.00
C ARG A 24 4.23 -7.69 1.31
N GLN A 25 4.70 -8.81 1.86
CA GLN A 25 5.51 -8.79 3.09
C GLN A 25 6.83 -8.03 2.93
N ARG A 26 7.49 -8.11 1.77
CA ARG A 26 8.70 -7.32 1.50
C ARG A 26 8.40 -5.82 1.42
N LEU A 27 7.36 -5.45 0.67
CA LEU A 27 6.91 -4.06 0.53
C LEU A 27 6.55 -3.44 1.89
N LEU A 28 5.75 -4.16 2.70
CA LEU A 28 5.36 -3.69 4.03
C LEU A 28 6.54 -3.53 4.99
N ARG A 29 7.56 -4.41 4.90
CA ARG A 29 8.76 -4.27 5.72
C ARG A 29 9.59 -3.04 5.33
N GLN A 30 9.76 -2.78 4.04
CA GLN A 30 10.47 -1.58 3.58
C GLN A 30 9.75 -0.31 4.04
N LEU A 31 8.43 -0.26 3.84
CA LEU A 31 7.60 0.83 4.29
C LEU A 31 7.68 1.04 5.82
N ALA A 32 7.64 -0.05 6.60
CA ALA A 32 7.78 0.02 8.04
C ALA A 32 9.15 0.56 8.48
N LEU A 33 10.23 0.22 7.76
CA LEU A 33 11.57 0.75 8.03
C LEU A 33 11.64 2.26 7.80
N HIS A 34 11.04 2.77 6.71
CA HIS A 34 10.99 4.20 6.45
C HIS A 34 10.18 4.97 7.51
N MET A 35 9.02 4.44 7.90
CA MET A 35 8.14 5.12 8.87
C MET A 35 8.50 4.88 10.34
N HIS A 36 9.52 4.06 10.64
CA HIS A 36 9.85 3.61 12.01
C HIS A 36 10.08 4.76 13.01
N LEU A 37 10.54 5.92 12.56
CA LEU A 37 10.76 7.09 13.44
C LEU A 37 9.47 7.85 13.79
N ARG A 38 8.39 7.63 13.05
CA ARG A 38 7.11 8.35 13.22
C ARG A 38 5.99 7.48 13.74
N ILE A 39 6.03 6.18 13.45
CA ILE A 39 4.99 5.24 13.82
C ILE A 39 5.56 4.28 14.86
N ALA A 40 4.91 4.25 16.03
CA ALA A 40 5.14 3.23 17.03
C ALA A 40 4.08 2.13 16.87
N GLY A 41 4.51 0.88 16.68
CA GLY A 41 3.58 -0.24 16.61
C GLY A 41 4.09 -1.41 15.78
N SER A 42 3.23 -2.42 15.67
CA SER A 42 3.48 -3.58 14.81
C SER A 42 3.17 -3.25 13.35
N ILE A 43 3.74 -4.04 12.42
CA ILE A 43 3.40 -3.96 10.99
C ILE A 43 1.89 -4.18 10.78
N GLN A 44 1.23 -5.00 11.60
CA GLN A 44 -0.21 -5.25 11.50
C GLN A 44 -1.02 -3.99 11.83
N SER A 45 -0.68 -3.31 12.92
CA SER A 45 -1.30 -2.04 13.31
C SER A 45 -1.05 -0.96 12.25
N MET A 46 0.16 -0.90 11.69
CA MET A 46 0.48 0.01 10.59
C MET A 46 -0.43 -0.23 9.37
N VAL A 47 -0.67 -1.49 9.01
CA VAL A 47 -1.52 -1.85 7.86
C VAL A 47 -2.99 -1.55 8.10
N LEU A 48 -3.49 -1.86 9.30
CA LEU A 48 -4.92 -1.74 9.60
C LEU A 48 -5.33 -0.31 9.95
N ASP A 49 -4.50 0.39 10.73
CA ASP A 49 -4.88 1.65 11.36
C ASP A 49 -4.29 2.86 10.60
N TYR A 50 -3.04 2.76 10.15
CA TYR A 50 -2.32 3.92 9.58
C TYR A 50 -2.46 4.01 8.07
N LEU A 51 -2.21 2.91 7.34
CA LEU A 51 -2.16 2.91 5.88
C LEU A 51 -3.44 3.41 5.20
N PRO A 52 -4.66 3.04 5.64
CA PRO A 52 -5.89 3.54 5.01
C PRO A 52 -6.02 5.06 5.09
N ILE A 53 -5.71 5.63 6.25
CA ILE A 53 -5.77 7.07 6.50
C ILE A 53 -4.66 7.79 5.74
N LEU A 54 -3.44 7.25 5.76
CA LEU A 54 -2.30 7.80 5.01
C LEU A 54 -2.60 7.83 3.51
N ARG A 55 -3.18 6.75 2.97
CA ARG A 55 -3.59 6.65 1.57
C ARG A 55 -4.59 7.75 1.21
N GLU A 56 -5.64 7.93 2.00
CA GLU A 56 -6.62 9.00 1.75
C GLU A 56 -5.93 10.38 1.76
N ARG A 57 -5.07 10.65 2.74
CA ARG A 57 -4.35 11.93 2.87
C ARG A 57 -3.40 12.20 1.70
N LEU A 58 -2.79 11.18 1.14
CA LEU A 58 -1.87 11.33 0.00
C LEU A 58 -2.60 11.46 -1.34
N TYR A 59 -3.66 10.68 -1.57
CA TYR A 59 -4.31 10.59 -2.88
C TYR A 59 -5.50 11.54 -3.05
N ARG A 60 -6.24 11.86 -1.98
CA ARG A 60 -7.40 12.76 -2.07
C ARG A 60 -7.03 14.14 -2.64
N PRO A 61 -5.95 14.81 -2.18
CA PRO A 61 -5.55 16.09 -2.75
C PRO A 61 -5.10 15.98 -4.22
N LEU A 62 -4.61 14.81 -4.66
CA LEU A 62 -4.18 14.59 -6.04
C LEU A 62 -5.37 14.42 -6.99
N ILE A 63 -6.44 13.74 -6.53
CA ILE A 63 -7.68 13.56 -7.30
C ILE A 63 -8.45 14.87 -7.42
N GLU A 64 -8.59 15.61 -6.31
CA GLU A 64 -9.33 16.88 -6.29
C GLU A 64 -8.63 17.96 -7.15
N ARG A 65 -7.31 17.85 -7.36
CA ARG A 65 -6.51 18.79 -8.15
C ARG A 65 -6.87 18.85 -9.63
N ASP A 66 -7.32 17.75 -10.23
CA ASP A 66 -7.75 17.72 -11.64
C ASP A 66 -8.98 18.61 -11.91
N SER A 67 -9.72 18.99 -10.86
CA SER A 67 -10.93 19.81 -10.98
C SER A 67 -10.71 21.33 -10.81
N ALA A 68 -9.62 21.76 -10.18
CA ALA A 68 -9.51 23.15 -9.67
C ALA A 68 -8.31 23.96 -10.17
N GLY A 69 -7.35 23.38 -10.92
CA GLY A 69 -6.27 24.15 -11.56
C GLY A 69 -5.30 24.89 -10.62
N VAL A 70 -5.37 24.67 -9.30
CA VAL A 70 -4.45 25.29 -8.32
C VAL A 70 -3.18 24.43 -8.17
N PRO A 71 -2.00 24.88 -8.65
CA PRO A 71 -0.90 23.93 -8.89
C PRO A 71 -0.03 23.60 -7.67
N ASN A 72 0.07 24.47 -6.66
CA ASN A 72 1.22 24.41 -5.74
C ASN A 72 0.87 24.02 -4.28
N MET A 73 -0.29 24.40 -3.75
CA MET A 73 -0.59 24.21 -2.32
C MET A 73 -0.90 22.75 -1.96
N PHE A 74 -1.74 22.07 -2.74
CA PHE A 74 -2.08 20.67 -2.49
C PHE A 74 -0.89 19.72 -2.71
N LEU A 75 -0.01 20.06 -3.66
CA LEU A 75 1.23 19.30 -3.88
C LEU A 75 2.21 19.49 -2.72
N SER A 76 2.34 20.71 -2.19
CA SER A 76 3.19 20.96 -1.03
C SER A 76 2.71 20.17 0.20
N ASP A 77 1.40 20.00 0.38
CA ASP A 77 0.85 19.21 1.48
C ASP A 77 1.19 17.72 1.33
N VAL A 78 1.06 17.17 0.11
CA VAL A 78 1.45 15.79 -0.17
C VAL A 78 2.96 15.59 0.04
N ILE A 79 3.79 16.50 -0.47
CA ILE A 79 5.25 16.47 -0.28
C ILE A 79 5.60 16.57 1.20
N ALA A 80 4.91 17.42 1.97
CA ALA A 80 5.10 17.54 3.41
C ALA A 80 4.79 16.23 4.13
N HIS A 81 3.73 15.50 3.73
CA HIS A 81 3.42 14.18 4.30
C HIS A 81 4.48 13.13 3.93
N TYR A 82 4.97 13.13 2.69
CA TYR A 82 6.09 12.27 2.28
C TYR A 82 7.32 12.51 3.16
N ASN A 83 7.70 13.77 3.34
CA ASN A 83 8.85 14.15 4.18
C ASN A 83 8.62 13.82 5.66
N TYR A 84 7.40 14.02 6.17
CA TYR A 84 7.07 13.74 7.57
C TYR A 84 7.30 12.27 7.90
N TYR A 85 6.81 11.36 7.05
CA TYR A 85 6.93 9.90 7.22
C TYR A 85 8.17 9.28 6.58
N TYR A 86 9.10 10.10 6.05
CA TYR A 86 10.30 9.65 5.35
C TYR A 86 10.01 8.70 4.17
N LEU A 87 8.89 8.91 3.49
CA LEU A 87 8.47 8.09 2.35
C LEU A 87 9.28 8.41 1.10
N VAL A 88 9.50 7.39 0.29
CA VAL A 88 10.09 7.49 -1.05
C VAL A 88 9.02 7.14 -2.09
N LYS A 89 9.21 7.57 -3.33
CA LYS A 89 8.29 7.25 -4.44
C LYS A 89 8.00 5.75 -4.55
N ASP A 90 8.97 4.89 -4.28
CA ASP A 90 8.82 3.43 -4.39
C ASP A 90 7.85 2.86 -3.34
N ASP A 91 7.63 3.57 -2.22
CA ASP A 91 6.65 3.17 -1.20
C ASP A 91 5.20 3.31 -1.68
N THR A 92 4.95 4.00 -2.81
CA THR A 92 3.61 4.13 -3.40
C THR A 92 2.97 2.79 -3.73
N GLU A 93 3.77 1.78 -4.11
CA GLU A 93 3.27 0.44 -4.38
C GLU A 93 2.74 -0.20 -3.08
N ALA A 94 3.49 -0.08 -1.98
CA ALA A 94 3.11 -0.60 -0.68
C ALA A 94 1.88 0.07 -0.08
N ILE A 95 1.68 1.37 -0.34
CA ILE A 95 0.51 2.14 0.13
C ILE A 95 -0.74 1.82 -0.71
N ASN A 96 -0.57 1.36 -1.95
CA ASN A 96 -1.67 1.10 -2.87
C ASN A 96 -2.19 -0.34 -2.89
N GLU A 97 -1.31 -1.33 -2.73
CA GLU A 97 -1.65 -2.76 -2.75
C GLU A 97 -2.46 -3.24 -1.54
#